data_AF-A0A1I0QAU5-F1
#
_entry.id   AF-A0A1I0QAU5-F1
#
_cell.length_a   1.000
_cell.length_b   1.000
_cell.length_c   1.000
_cell.angle_alpha   90.00
_cell.angle_beta   90.00
_cell.angle_gamma   90.00
#
_symmetry.space_group_name_H-M   'P 1'
#
loop_
_entity.id
_entity.type
_entity.pdbx_description
1 polymer ?
#
loop_
_entity_poly.entity_id
_entity_poly.type
_entity_poly.pdbx_seq_one_letter_code
_entity_poly.pdbx_strand_id
1 'polypeptide(L)'
;MIISIRYYFWRFFEKVCKYFCVLKISETKVGIKMMNASSFRKTVNSVPLGEIYHTDGTDLYLGPDFLKDPYTLLNCPLIESPHFYFVKCLCEGDNPSDTDYIKRYHAGTLDGRIGYHRIFDFSAFYEKNKVCSEKILSGKVEPVKVYEWNGKKYIYDGKHRAALCMYYHMDIPYYLLDGKHFFGGVTGCKLDIARKKEKMYSKHIAFFES
;
A
#
# COMPACT_ATOMS: atom_id res chain seq x y z
N MET A 1 -15.53 28.51 -10.38
CA MET A 1 -14.26 29.01 -10.96
C MET A 1 -13.07 28.99 -9.98
N ILE A 2 -13.24 29.29 -8.69
CA ILE A 2 -12.13 29.25 -7.69
C ILE A 2 -11.58 27.83 -7.44
N ILE A 3 -12.43 26.81 -7.56
CA ILE A 3 -12.06 25.39 -7.37
C ILE A 3 -11.07 24.91 -8.46
N SER A 4 -11.17 25.43 -9.69
CA SER A 4 -10.28 25.01 -10.78
C SER A 4 -8.86 25.56 -10.61
N ILE A 5 -8.70 26.82 -10.19
CA ILE A 5 -7.37 27.44 -9.98
C ILE A 5 -6.59 26.73 -8.87
N ARG A 6 -7.22 26.46 -7.72
CA ARG A 6 -6.60 25.68 -6.62
C ARG A 6 -6.16 24.29 -7.08
N TYR A 7 -6.97 23.64 -7.92
CA TYR A 7 -6.65 22.34 -8.51
C TYR A 7 -5.44 22.41 -9.44
N TYR A 8 -5.40 23.36 -10.38
CA TYR A 8 -4.25 23.50 -11.29
C TYR A 8 -2.98 23.90 -10.54
N PHE A 9 -3.07 24.77 -9.54
CA PHE A 9 -1.94 25.12 -8.68
C PHE A 9 -1.43 23.91 -7.90
N TRP A 10 -2.32 23.09 -7.34
CA TRP A 10 -1.94 21.84 -6.69
C TRP A 10 -1.26 20.86 -7.66
N ARG A 11 -1.77 20.72 -8.89
CA ARG A 11 -1.17 19.85 -9.92
C ARG A 11 0.19 20.34 -10.38
N PHE A 12 0.37 21.65 -10.49
CA PHE A 12 1.67 22.26 -10.75
C PHE A 12 2.64 21.99 -9.60
N PHE A 13 2.21 22.21 -8.35
CA PHE A 13 3.01 21.89 -7.16
C PHE A 13 3.38 20.40 -7.09
N GLU A 14 2.46 19.47 -7.38
CA GLU A 14 2.76 18.04 -7.50
C GLU A 14 3.83 17.76 -8.55
N LYS A 15 3.75 18.40 -9.72
CA LYS A 15 4.76 18.26 -10.78
C LYS A 15 6.13 18.79 -10.33
N VAL A 16 6.17 19.95 -9.68
CA VAL A 16 7.39 20.55 -9.13
C VAL A 16 8.00 19.64 -8.06
N CYS A 17 7.22 19.20 -7.07
CA CYS A 17 7.71 18.25 -6.06
C CYS A 17 8.18 16.93 -6.67
N LYS A 18 7.53 16.43 -7.73
CA LYS A 18 7.97 15.24 -8.47
C LYS A 18 9.29 15.47 -9.20
N TYR A 19 9.53 16.67 -9.72
CA TYR A 19 10.78 17.04 -10.39
C TYR A 19 11.94 17.10 -9.39
N PHE A 20 11.74 17.74 -8.24
CA PHE A 20 12.75 17.88 -7.19
C PHE A 20 12.80 16.69 -6.21
N CYS A 21 12.06 15.61 -6.47
CA CYS A 21 11.97 14.44 -5.58
C CYS A 21 11.58 14.78 -4.12
N VAL A 22 10.85 15.88 -3.91
CA VAL A 22 10.39 16.29 -2.58
C VAL A 22 9.14 15.50 -2.23
N LEU A 23 9.21 14.68 -1.17
CA LEU A 23 8.02 14.05 -0.62
C LEU A 23 7.40 14.95 0.45
N LYS A 24 6.12 15.29 0.28
CA LYS A 24 5.35 16.00 1.29
C LYS A 24 4.56 15.00 2.12
N ILE A 25 4.88 14.95 3.41
CA ILE A 25 4.18 14.14 4.41
C ILE A 25 3.38 15.10 5.30
N SER A 26 2.16 14.72 5.69
CA SER A 26 1.34 15.50 6.60
C SER A 26 0.59 14.58 7.56
N GLU A 27 0.51 14.97 8.82
CA GLU A 27 -0.32 14.27 9.78
C GLU A 27 -1.78 14.71 9.64
N THR A 28 -2.68 13.73 9.72
CA THR A 28 -4.13 13.93 9.60
C THR A 28 -4.83 13.33 10.82
N LYS A 29 -6.15 13.50 10.90
CA LYS A 29 -6.96 12.90 11.97
C LYS A 29 -6.78 11.37 12.08
N VAL A 30 -6.49 10.67 10.97
CA VAL A 30 -6.40 9.19 10.91
C VAL A 30 -4.99 8.64 10.80
N GLY A 31 -3.97 9.46 10.53
CA GLY A 31 -2.60 8.97 10.33
C GLY A 31 -1.67 9.92 9.59
N ILE A 32 -0.45 9.48 9.33
CA ILE A 32 0.59 10.20 8.60
C ILE A 32 0.47 9.89 7.09
N LYS A 33 0.12 10.90 6.30
CA LYS A 33 -0.25 10.77 4.88
C LYS A 33 0.79 11.33 3.94
N MET A 34 0.96 10.65 2.81
CA MET A 34 1.76 11.13 1.69
C MET A 34 0.89 12.01 0.79
N MET A 35 1.18 13.31 0.76
CA MET A 35 0.38 14.27 0.00
C MET A 35 0.61 14.17 -1.51
N ASN A 36 1.79 13.69 -1.92
CA ASN A 36 2.17 13.50 -3.31
C ASN A 36 2.73 12.08 -3.54
N ALA A 37 1.93 11.06 -3.20
CA ALA A 37 2.32 9.65 -3.28
C ALA A 37 2.83 9.20 -4.66
N SER A 38 2.50 9.92 -5.74
CA SER A 38 3.02 9.65 -7.09
C SER A 38 4.53 9.83 -7.21
N SER A 39 5.14 10.70 -6.40
CA SER A 39 6.60 10.88 -6.33
C SER A 39 7.31 9.70 -5.67
N PHE A 40 6.63 8.99 -4.76
CA PHE A 40 7.18 7.86 -4.00
C PHE A 40 7.41 6.60 -4.87
N ARG A 41 6.60 6.42 -5.94
CA ARG A 41 6.74 5.26 -6.83
C ARG A 41 8.12 5.14 -7.49
N LYS A 42 8.79 6.27 -7.74
CA LYS A 42 10.15 6.24 -8.30
C LYS A 42 11.14 5.59 -7.33
N THR A 43 11.05 5.92 -6.05
CA THR A 43 11.89 5.35 -4.98
C THR A 43 11.63 3.86 -4.78
N VAL A 44 10.36 3.44 -4.79
CA VAL A 44 10.00 2.01 -4.71
C VAL A 44 10.57 1.21 -5.87
N ASN A 45 10.60 1.79 -7.07
CA ASN A 45 11.06 1.12 -8.28
C ASN A 45 12.58 1.12 -8.47
N SER A 46 13.32 1.94 -7.71
CA SER A 46 14.78 1.98 -7.76
C SER A 46 15.46 1.01 -6.79
N VAL A 47 14.71 0.26 -5.99
CA VAL A 47 15.28 -0.75 -5.08
C VAL A 47 15.85 -1.90 -5.92
N PRO A 48 17.13 -2.28 -5.72
CA PRO A 48 17.71 -3.44 -6.40
C PRO A 48 16.86 -4.68 -6.19
N LEU A 49 16.61 -5.41 -7.27
CA LEU A 49 15.83 -6.64 -7.23
C LEU A 49 16.80 -7.81 -7.06
N GLY A 50 16.52 -8.66 -6.09
CA GLY A 50 17.31 -9.86 -5.79
C GLY A 50 16.77 -11.11 -6.50
N GLU A 51 17.04 -12.26 -5.89
CA GLU A 51 16.47 -13.54 -6.27
C GLU A 51 14.93 -13.57 -6.12
N ILE A 52 14.28 -14.41 -6.92
CA ILE A 52 12.83 -14.64 -6.86
C ILE A 52 12.57 -15.86 -5.98
N TYR A 53 11.77 -15.66 -4.96
CA TYR A 53 11.28 -16.69 -4.05
C TYR A 53 9.79 -16.92 -4.29
N HIS A 54 9.24 -18.00 -3.72
CA HIS A 54 7.84 -18.36 -3.84
C HIS A 54 7.22 -18.60 -2.46
N THR A 55 5.94 -18.25 -2.30
CA THR A 55 5.13 -18.54 -1.11
C THR A 55 3.67 -18.75 -1.52
N ASP A 56 2.90 -19.50 -0.73
CA ASP A 56 1.45 -19.63 -0.87
C ASP A 56 0.68 -18.40 -0.35
N GLY A 57 1.38 -17.47 0.31
CA GLY A 57 0.83 -16.24 0.86
C GLY A 57 0.25 -16.32 2.26
N THR A 58 0.19 -17.51 2.87
CA THR A 58 -0.32 -17.70 4.24
C THR A 58 0.55 -17.02 5.29
N ASP A 59 1.84 -16.83 4.98
CA ASP A 59 2.84 -16.16 5.82
C ASP A 59 3.05 -14.68 5.48
N LEU A 60 2.22 -14.10 4.59
CA LEU A 60 2.35 -12.70 4.18
C LEU A 60 1.46 -11.77 5.01
N TYR A 61 2.08 -10.70 5.52
CA TYR A 61 1.43 -9.70 6.35
C TYR A 61 1.49 -8.31 5.71
N LEU A 62 0.61 -7.42 6.18
CA LEU A 62 0.64 -6.01 5.84
C LEU A 62 1.62 -5.25 6.74
N GLY A 63 2.54 -4.55 6.11
CA GLY A 63 3.54 -3.73 6.79
C GLY A 63 3.02 -2.36 7.29
N PRO A 64 3.91 -1.54 7.87
CA PRO A 64 3.64 -0.20 8.37
C PRO A 64 2.93 0.71 7.36
N ASP A 65 1.71 1.11 7.70
CA ASP A 65 0.90 2.09 6.96
C ASP A 65 0.97 3.52 7.56
N PHE A 66 1.49 3.64 8.79
CA PHE A 66 1.50 4.85 9.62
C PHE A 66 0.12 5.49 9.80
N LEU A 67 -0.91 4.66 9.90
CA LEU A 67 -2.21 5.06 10.45
C LEU A 67 -2.17 5.08 11.97
N LYS A 68 -3.06 5.81 12.62
CA LYS A 68 -3.19 5.74 14.09
C LYS A 68 -3.66 4.34 14.51
N ASP A 69 -3.37 3.95 15.74
CA ASP A 69 -3.59 2.59 16.25
C ASP A 69 -4.99 1.99 16.01
N PRO A 70 -6.11 2.75 16.09
CA PRO A 70 -7.44 2.22 15.79
C PRO A 70 -7.66 1.87 14.31
N TYR A 71 -6.84 2.39 13.40
CA TYR A 71 -7.03 2.28 11.96
C TYR A 71 -5.94 1.48 11.26
N THR A 72 -4.83 1.18 11.90
CA THR A 72 -3.72 0.49 11.24
C THR A 72 -4.06 -0.96 10.87
N LEU A 73 -3.57 -1.39 9.72
CA LEU A 73 -3.54 -2.78 9.25
C LEU A 73 -2.17 -3.42 9.49
N LEU A 74 -1.29 -2.79 10.26
CA LEU A 74 0.01 -3.38 10.61
C LEU A 74 -0.20 -4.77 11.24
N ASN A 75 0.58 -5.75 10.76
CA ASN A 75 0.50 -7.16 11.17
C ASN A 75 -0.81 -7.87 10.80
N CYS A 76 -1.67 -7.27 9.96
CA CYS A 76 -2.83 -7.97 9.41
C CYS A 76 -2.36 -9.01 8.37
N PRO A 77 -2.72 -10.29 8.50
CA PRO A 77 -2.50 -11.29 7.45
C PRO A 77 -3.13 -10.84 6.14
N LEU A 78 -2.48 -11.09 5.00
CA LEU A 78 -2.99 -10.66 3.71
C LEU A 78 -4.41 -11.22 3.44
N ILE A 79 -4.64 -12.49 3.76
CA ILE A 79 -5.93 -13.19 3.56
C ILE A 79 -7.08 -12.57 4.37
N GLU A 80 -6.77 -11.97 5.53
CA GLU A 80 -7.76 -11.29 6.39
C GLU A 80 -7.91 -9.81 6.04
N SER A 81 -7.09 -9.31 5.10
CA SER A 81 -7.03 -7.88 4.84
C SER A 81 -8.19 -7.40 3.95
N PRO A 82 -8.55 -6.10 4.03
CA PRO A 82 -9.50 -5.51 3.10
C PRO A 82 -9.06 -5.65 1.63
N HIS A 83 -7.76 -5.76 1.36
CA HIS A 83 -7.23 -5.95 0.01
C HIS A 83 -7.64 -7.30 -0.59
N PHE A 84 -7.61 -8.38 0.21
CA PHE A 84 -7.98 -9.71 -0.25
C PHE A 84 -9.48 -9.78 -0.50
N TYR A 85 -10.29 -9.33 0.46
CA TYR A 85 -11.75 -9.33 0.30
C TYR A 85 -12.20 -8.50 -0.91
N PHE A 86 -11.59 -7.34 -1.15
CA PHE A 86 -11.88 -6.52 -2.32
C PHE A 86 -11.59 -7.24 -3.64
N VAL A 87 -10.43 -7.90 -3.74
CA VAL A 87 -10.07 -8.70 -4.92
C VAL A 87 -11.04 -9.85 -5.12
N LYS A 88 -11.39 -10.57 -4.04
CA LYS A 88 -12.37 -11.65 -4.07
C LYS A 88 -13.70 -11.19 -4.68
N CYS A 89 -14.27 -10.08 -4.18
CA CYS A 89 -15.51 -9.52 -4.74
C CYS A 89 -15.38 -9.17 -6.23
N LEU A 90 -14.24 -8.61 -6.66
CA LEU A 90 -14.02 -8.31 -8.09
C LEU A 90 -14.00 -9.58 -8.95
N CYS A 91 -13.47 -10.68 -8.44
CA CYS A 91 -13.40 -11.95 -9.15
C CYS A 91 -14.73 -12.71 -9.17
N GLU A 92 -15.52 -12.61 -8.10
CA GLU A 92 -16.82 -13.27 -7.98
C GLU A 92 -17.97 -12.50 -8.68
N GLY A 93 -17.72 -11.25 -9.06
CA GLY A 93 -18.73 -10.39 -9.69
C GLY A 93 -19.67 -9.72 -8.69
N ASP A 94 -19.36 -9.81 -7.39
CA ASP A 94 -20.05 -9.09 -6.33
C ASP A 94 -19.85 -7.58 -6.47
N ASN A 95 -20.70 -6.80 -5.79
CA ASN A 95 -20.56 -5.34 -5.75
C ASN A 95 -19.38 -4.93 -4.83
N PRO A 96 -18.27 -4.40 -5.38
CA PRO A 96 -17.11 -4.03 -4.57
C PRO A 96 -17.31 -2.71 -3.80
N SER A 97 -18.36 -1.93 -4.09
CA SER A 97 -18.58 -0.60 -3.46
C SER A 97 -18.74 -0.66 -1.95
N ASP A 98 -19.26 -1.77 -1.44
CA ASP A 98 -19.65 -1.90 -0.04
C ASP A 98 -18.59 -2.62 0.81
N THR A 99 -17.47 -2.98 0.19
CA THR A 99 -16.33 -3.61 0.86
C THR A 99 -15.66 -2.64 1.85
N ASP A 100 -15.07 -3.20 2.92
CA ASP A 100 -14.28 -2.40 3.88
C ASP A 100 -13.13 -1.66 3.20
N TYR A 101 -12.57 -2.23 2.12
CA TYR A 101 -11.54 -1.58 1.31
C TYR A 101 -12.00 -0.23 0.77
N ILE A 102 -13.19 -0.16 0.15
CA ILE A 102 -13.73 1.07 -0.43
C ILE A 102 -14.12 2.07 0.68
N LYS A 103 -14.75 1.60 1.75
CA LYS A 103 -15.09 2.41 2.93
C LYS A 103 -13.83 3.08 3.51
N ARG A 104 -12.77 2.30 3.74
CA ARG A 104 -11.47 2.79 4.21
C ARG A 104 -10.77 3.71 3.22
N TYR A 105 -10.88 3.43 1.91
CA TYR A 105 -10.30 4.28 0.87
C TYR A 105 -10.87 5.69 0.92
N HIS A 106 -12.21 5.82 1.01
CA HIS A 106 -12.88 7.12 1.11
C HIS A 106 -12.63 7.81 2.45
N ALA A 107 -12.63 7.06 3.55
CA ALA A 107 -12.31 7.60 4.87
C ALA A 107 -10.83 7.99 5.04
N GLY A 108 -9.97 7.58 4.10
CA GLY A 108 -8.53 7.75 4.22
C GLY A 108 -7.93 6.88 5.33
N THR A 109 -8.56 5.78 5.70
CA THR A 109 -8.05 4.83 6.71
C THR A 109 -7.47 3.57 6.08
N LEU A 110 -7.33 3.48 4.74
CA LEU A 110 -6.85 2.27 4.09
C LEU A 110 -5.33 2.06 4.20
N ASP A 111 -4.54 3.08 3.89
CA ASP A 111 -3.07 3.04 3.91
C ASP A 111 -2.49 4.47 4.00
N GLY A 112 -1.21 4.66 3.66
CA GLY A 112 -0.53 5.96 3.69
C GLY A 112 -1.04 7.03 2.70
N ARG A 113 -2.07 6.74 1.88
CA ARG A 113 -2.72 7.71 0.98
C ARG A 113 -3.72 8.59 1.73
N ILE A 114 -3.89 9.82 1.26
CA ILE A 114 -5.02 10.66 1.70
C ILE A 114 -6.31 10.01 1.21
N GLY A 115 -7.36 10.06 2.02
CA GLY A 115 -8.70 9.71 1.55
C GLY A 115 -9.08 10.59 0.36
N TYR A 116 -9.47 9.97 -0.74
CA TYR A 116 -9.93 10.70 -1.90
C TYR A 116 -11.44 10.90 -1.79
N HIS A 117 -11.89 12.15 -1.75
CA HIS A 117 -13.30 12.52 -1.98
C HIS A 117 -13.70 12.34 -3.46
N ARG A 118 -12.84 11.77 -4.30
CA ARG A 118 -13.14 11.47 -5.70
C ARG A 118 -13.83 10.13 -5.82
N ILE A 119 -14.66 10.01 -6.85
CA ILE A 119 -15.27 8.76 -7.30
C ILE A 119 -14.16 7.73 -7.50
N PHE A 120 -14.34 6.57 -6.88
CA PHE A 120 -13.47 5.43 -7.10
C PHE A 120 -13.72 4.89 -8.52
N ASP A 121 -12.66 4.77 -9.32
CA ASP A 121 -12.77 4.30 -10.70
C ASP A 121 -12.81 2.78 -10.73
N PHE A 122 -14.02 2.22 -10.54
CA PHE A 122 -14.22 0.78 -10.58
C PHE A 122 -13.87 0.18 -11.95
N SER A 123 -14.17 0.88 -13.05
CA SER A 123 -13.89 0.38 -14.40
C SER A 123 -12.40 0.11 -14.60
N ALA A 124 -11.54 1.08 -14.24
CA ALA A 124 -10.09 0.91 -14.33
C ALA A 124 -9.58 -0.21 -13.42
N PHE A 125 -10.21 -0.43 -12.26
CA PHE A 125 -9.87 -1.53 -11.37
C PHE A 125 -10.29 -2.89 -11.94
N TYR A 126 -11.49 -3.03 -12.51
CA TYR A 126 -11.93 -4.27 -13.16
C TYR A 126 -11.04 -4.64 -14.34
N GLU A 127 -10.71 -3.68 -15.20
CA GLU A 127 -9.81 -3.90 -16.34
C GLU A 127 -8.43 -4.37 -15.86
N LYS A 128 -7.86 -3.67 -14.87
CA LYS A 128 -6.59 -4.07 -14.28
C LYS A 128 -6.67 -5.45 -13.62
N ASN A 129 -7.76 -5.76 -12.93
CA ASN A 129 -7.98 -7.05 -12.29
C ASN A 129 -8.02 -8.18 -13.31
N LYS A 130 -8.73 -7.97 -14.43
CA LYS A 130 -8.81 -8.92 -15.54
C LYS A 130 -7.43 -9.21 -16.14
N VAL A 131 -6.69 -8.17 -16.54
CA VAL A 131 -5.34 -8.32 -17.10
C VAL A 131 -4.39 -9.01 -16.12
N CYS A 132 -4.49 -8.69 -14.83
CA CYS A 132 -3.67 -9.32 -13.81
C CYS A 132 -4.05 -10.79 -13.60
N SER A 133 -5.35 -11.12 -13.64
CA SER A 133 -5.85 -12.49 -13.53
C SER A 133 -5.40 -13.36 -14.70
N GLU A 134 -5.46 -12.84 -15.94
CA GLU A 134 -4.95 -13.54 -17.13
C GLU A 134 -3.44 -13.86 -17.02
N LYS A 135 -2.65 -12.90 -16.51
CA LYS A 135 -1.22 -13.14 -16.24
C LYS A 135 -1.01 -14.22 -15.18
N ILE A 136 -1.81 -14.23 -14.11
CA ILE A 136 -1.71 -15.21 -13.03
C ILE A 136 -2.06 -16.61 -13.52
N LEU A 137 -3.20 -16.75 -14.18
CA LEU A 137 -3.69 -18.03 -14.69
C LEU A 137 -2.79 -18.60 -15.81
N SER A 138 -2.03 -17.75 -16.50
CA SER A 138 -1.03 -18.17 -17.50
C SER A 138 0.39 -18.38 -16.93
N GLY A 139 0.57 -18.28 -15.61
CA GLY A 139 1.87 -18.44 -14.94
C GLY A 139 2.86 -17.29 -15.15
N LYS A 140 2.44 -16.18 -15.78
CA LYS A 140 3.26 -14.99 -16.07
C LYS A 140 3.13 -13.93 -14.97
N VAL A 141 3.28 -14.37 -13.72
CA VAL A 141 3.13 -13.50 -12.54
C VAL A 141 4.37 -12.65 -12.34
N GLU A 142 4.20 -11.33 -12.35
CA GLU A 142 5.26 -10.41 -11.92
C GLU A 142 5.51 -10.58 -10.41
N PRO A 143 6.76 -10.71 -9.94
CA PRO A 143 7.04 -10.85 -8.52
C PRO A 143 6.60 -9.63 -7.70
N VAL A 144 6.03 -9.88 -6.53
CA VAL A 144 5.74 -8.82 -5.54
C VAL A 144 7.00 -8.43 -4.77
N LYS A 145 6.96 -7.33 -4.02
CA LYS A 145 8.10 -6.89 -3.20
C LYS A 145 7.79 -7.16 -1.73
N VAL A 146 8.65 -7.93 -1.08
CA VAL A 146 8.50 -8.37 0.31
C VAL A 146 9.76 -8.01 1.07
N TYR A 147 9.63 -7.66 2.34
CA TYR A 147 10.77 -7.59 3.26
C TYR A 147 10.48 -8.46 4.48
N GLU A 148 11.55 -8.90 5.15
CA GLU A 148 11.45 -9.65 6.39
C GLU A 148 11.72 -8.73 7.59
N TRP A 149 10.94 -8.90 8.65
CA TRP A 149 11.16 -8.23 9.93
C TRP A 149 10.69 -9.13 11.07
N ASN A 150 11.57 -9.40 12.03
CA ASN A 150 11.31 -10.29 13.17
C ASN A 150 10.72 -11.65 12.78
N GLY A 151 11.33 -12.28 11.76
CA GLY A 151 10.94 -13.59 11.25
C GLY A 151 9.60 -13.63 10.50
N LYS A 152 9.00 -12.47 10.19
CA LYS A 152 7.75 -12.36 9.43
C LYS A 152 7.98 -11.63 8.11
N LYS A 153 7.22 -12.05 7.08
CA LYS A 153 7.26 -11.46 5.74
C LYS A 153 6.16 -10.43 5.56
N TYR A 154 6.53 -9.24 5.11
CA TYR A 154 5.61 -8.13 4.91
C TYR A 154 5.61 -7.65 3.47
N ILE A 155 4.42 -7.41 2.93
CA ILE A 155 4.27 -6.91 1.57
C ILE A 155 4.58 -5.42 1.53
N TYR A 156 5.63 -5.06 0.80
CA TYR A 156 6.00 -3.68 0.51
C TYR A 156 5.20 -3.13 -0.67
N ASP A 157 5.12 -3.89 -1.77
CA ASP A 157 4.37 -3.53 -2.97
C ASP A 157 3.77 -4.77 -3.63
N GLY A 158 2.62 -4.60 -4.30
CA GLY A 158 1.92 -5.70 -4.97
C GLY A 158 0.81 -6.37 -4.17
N LYS A 159 0.24 -5.73 -3.14
CA LYS A 159 -0.83 -6.31 -2.27
C LYS A 159 -2.00 -6.94 -3.05
N HIS A 160 -2.53 -6.26 -4.07
CA HIS A 160 -3.63 -6.83 -4.88
C HIS A 160 -3.19 -8.00 -5.76
N ARG A 161 -1.93 -8.01 -6.22
CA ARG A 161 -1.39 -9.10 -7.02
C ARG A 161 -1.21 -10.35 -6.16
N ALA A 162 -0.63 -10.19 -4.98
CA ALA A 162 -0.52 -11.26 -3.99
C ALA A 162 -1.91 -11.80 -3.60
N ALA A 163 -2.88 -10.91 -3.35
CA ALA A 163 -4.26 -11.31 -3.05
C ALA A 163 -4.92 -12.10 -4.21
N LEU A 164 -4.69 -11.70 -5.46
CA LEU A 164 -5.18 -12.44 -6.63
C LEU A 164 -4.56 -13.84 -6.73
N CYS A 165 -3.24 -13.96 -6.52
CA CYS A 165 -2.58 -15.27 -6.48
C CYS A 165 -3.20 -16.16 -5.40
N MET A 166 -3.41 -15.64 -4.18
CA MET A 166 -4.06 -16.39 -3.10
C MET A 166 -5.49 -16.82 -3.48
N TYR A 167 -6.27 -15.92 -4.10
CA TYR A 167 -7.64 -16.23 -4.54
C TYR A 167 -7.68 -17.37 -5.55
N TYR A 168 -6.72 -17.42 -6.49
CA TYR A 168 -6.61 -18.50 -7.47
C TYR A 168 -5.82 -19.73 -6.97
N HIS A 169 -5.40 -19.75 -5.71
CA HIS A 169 -4.56 -20.80 -5.14
C HIS A 169 -3.25 -21.03 -5.92
N MET A 170 -2.63 -19.93 -6.36
CA MET A 170 -1.38 -19.92 -7.11
C MET A 170 -0.23 -19.41 -6.23
N ASP A 171 0.97 -19.94 -6.47
CA ASP A 171 2.19 -19.43 -5.84
C ASP A 171 2.41 -17.94 -6.12
N ILE A 172 2.91 -17.24 -5.11
CA ILE A 172 3.24 -15.83 -5.15
C ILE A 172 4.76 -15.69 -5.33
N PRO A 173 5.23 -15.37 -6.54
CA PRO A 173 6.64 -15.01 -6.72
C PRO A 173 6.91 -13.67 -6.02
N TYR A 174 8.05 -13.54 -5.35
CA TYR A 174 8.44 -12.30 -4.70
C TYR A 174 9.95 -12.05 -4.72
N TYR A 175 10.31 -10.77 -4.74
CA TYR A 175 11.65 -10.31 -4.41
C TYR A 175 11.74 -10.05 -2.91
N LEU A 176 12.75 -10.63 -2.25
CA LEU A 176 13.11 -10.28 -0.89
C LEU A 176 13.98 -9.02 -0.91
N LEU A 177 13.48 -7.93 -0.34
CA LEU A 177 14.19 -6.67 -0.22
C LEU A 177 15.07 -6.68 1.04
N ASP A 178 16.28 -6.12 0.94
CA ASP A 178 17.08 -5.79 2.12
C ASP A 178 16.31 -4.77 2.98
N GLY A 179 16.12 -5.10 4.26
CA GLY A 179 15.43 -4.26 5.23
C GLY A 179 15.99 -2.83 5.29
N LYS A 180 17.28 -2.61 5.02
CA LYS A 180 17.89 -1.27 4.97
C LYS A 180 17.20 -0.34 3.98
N HIS A 181 16.65 -0.86 2.89
CA HIS A 181 15.88 -0.08 1.90
C HIS A 181 14.48 0.28 2.39
N PHE A 182 13.93 -0.48 3.35
CA PHE A 182 12.62 -0.23 3.95
C PHE A 182 12.68 0.84 5.04
N PHE A 183 13.67 0.77 5.94
CA PHE A 183 13.78 1.67 7.09
C PHE A 183 14.33 3.07 6.75
N GLY A 184 14.93 3.23 5.57
CA GLY A 184 15.44 4.52 5.07
C GLY A 184 14.37 5.46 4.51
N GLY A 185 14.72 6.74 4.42
CA GLY A 185 13.93 7.76 3.72
C GLY A 185 12.55 8.00 4.34
N VAL A 186 11.49 7.68 3.59
CA VAL A 186 10.11 8.05 3.92
C VAL A 186 9.60 7.35 5.17
N THR A 187 9.91 6.06 5.33
CA THR A 187 9.55 5.28 6.50
C THR A 187 10.19 5.89 7.75
N GLY A 188 11.48 6.22 7.69
CA GLY A 188 12.20 6.90 8.77
C GLY A 188 11.55 8.23 9.15
N CYS A 189 11.26 9.11 8.17
CA CYS A 189 10.58 10.38 8.45
C CYS A 189 9.21 10.20 9.12
N LYS A 190 8.44 9.18 8.72
CA LYS A 190 7.14 8.88 9.35
C LYS A 190 7.32 8.33 10.77
N LEU A 191 8.34 7.51 11.00
CA LEU A 191 8.67 6.98 12.32
C LEU A 191 9.08 8.10 13.29
N ASP A 192 9.86 9.08 12.83
CA ASP A 192 10.21 10.25 13.66
C ASP A 192 8.98 11.07 14.07
N ILE A 193 8.01 11.22 13.17
CA ILE A 193 6.72 11.87 13.48
C ILE A 193 5.91 11.00 14.46
N ALA A 194 5.87 9.68 14.24
CA ALA A 194 5.15 8.74 15.10
C ALA A 194 5.69 8.76 16.54
N ARG A 195 7.02 8.76 16.73
CA ARG A 195 7.68 8.85 18.04
C ARG A 195 7.29 10.09 18.83
N LYS A 196 7.14 11.25 18.16
CA LYS A 196 6.66 12.49 18.80
C LYS A 196 5.19 12.40 19.25
N LYS A 197 4.45 11.39 18.79
CA LYS A 197 3.03 11.16 19.06
C LYS A 197 2.77 9.72 19.51
N GLU A 198 3.66 9.17 20.34
CA GLU A 198 3.70 7.75 20.69
C GLU A 198 2.34 7.16 21.07
N LYS A 199 1.55 7.86 21.89
CA LYS A 199 0.21 7.42 22.30
C LYS A 199 -0.77 7.13 21.16
N MET A 200 -0.54 7.68 19.96
CA MET A 200 -1.39 7.48 18.78
C MET A 200 -0.86 6.42 17.80
N TYR A 201 0.41 6.04 17.92
CA TYR A 201 1.14 5.17 17.00
C TYR A 201 1.93 4.09 17.75
N SER A 202 1.40 3.66 18.90
CA SER A 202 2.08 2.73 19.80
C SER A 202 2.36 1.40 19.10
N LYS A 203 1.47 0.96 18.20
CA LYS A 203 1.65 -0.27 17.43
C LYS A 203 2.82 -0.18 16.45
N HIS A 204 2.98 0.95 15.76
CA HIS A 204 4.12 1.13 14.86
C HIS A 204 5.42 1.24 15.63
N ILE A 205 5.45 1.99 16.74
CA ILE A 205 6.66 2.13 17.56
C ILE A 205 7.10 0.78 18.09
N ALA A 206 6.18 0.01 18.69
CA ALA A 206 6.47 -1.34 19.16
C ALA A 206 6.99 -2.25 18.04
N PHE A 207 6.43 -2.15 16.83
CA PHE A 207 6.91 -2.91 15.67
C PHE A 207 8.36 -2.59 15.29
N PHE A 208 8.78 -1.32 15.34
CA PHE A 208 10.15 -0.92 14.99
C PHE A 208 11.15 -1.09 16.14
N GLU A 209 10.69 -1.32 17.37
CA GLU A 209 11.52 -1.45 18.58
C GLU A 209 11.64 -2.88 19.12
N SER A 210 10.83 -3.81 18.62
CA SER A 210 10.99 -5.27 18.82
C SER A 210 12.14 -5.83 18.01
#